data_AF-S0K5X5-F1
#
_entry.id   AF-S0K5X5-F1
#
_cell.length_a   1.000
_cell.length_b   1.000
_cell.length_c   1.000
_cell.angle_alpha   90.00
_cell.angle_beta   90.00
_cell.angle_gamma   90.00
#
_symmetry.space_group_name_H-M   'P 1'
#
loop_
_entity.id
_entity.type
_entity.pdbx_description
1 polymer ?
#
loop_
_entity_poly.entity_id
_entity_poly.type
_entity_poly.pdbx_seq_one_letter_code
_entity_poly.pdbx_strand_id
1 'polypeptide(L)'
;MKKIGKKEGTQEVFLNNIKKFIYHLIENVPGKIASLNFSEYQKNKQKEEEKNIVGKCPKCGNNIVLKKSFYGCSNYPECKFTLAEHFRKKKLTKTNVKELLEGKETLVKGIKNKEKKPYNAVVKIGEKGYIDFISFSK
;
A
#
# COMPACT_ATOMS: atom_id res chain seq x y z
N MET A 1 -5.16 26.81 10.87
CA MET A 1 -5.70 25.91 11.91
C MET A 1 -4.87 25.89 13.20
N LYS A 2 -3.53 25.75 13.18
CA LYS A 2 -2.70 25.73 14.41
C LYS A 2 -2.78 27.01 15.27
N LYS A 3 -3.03 28.17 14.67
CA LYS A 3 -3.05 29.47 15.36
C LYS A 3 -4.38 29.76 16.10
N ILE A 4 -5.52 29.30 15.60
CA ILE A 4 -6.84 29.48 16.24
C ILE A 4 -6.94 28.63 17.52
N GLY A 5 -6.43 27.39 17.48
CA GLY A 5 -6.32 26.53 18.66
C GLY A 5 -5.33 27.05 19.71
N LYS A 6 -4.42 27.98 19.34
CA LYS A 6 -3.47 28.64 20.23
C LYS A 6 -3.90 30.06 20.64
N LYS A 7 -5.10 30.52 20.25
CA LYS A 7 -5.61 31.91 20.40
C LYS A 7 -4.74 33.00 19.71
N GLU A 8 -3.87 32.62 18.79
CA GLU A 8 -3.01 33.52 18.00
C GLU A 8 -3.70 33.92 16.68
N GLY A 9 -4.90 34.49 16.76
CA GLY A 9 -5.64 34.98 15.58
C GLY A 9 -7.16 34.93 15.77
N THR A 10 -7.88 35.90 15.20
CA THR A 10 -9.33 36.03 15.40
C THR A 10 -10.12 35.11 14.46
N GLN A 11 -11.33 34.74 14.89
CA GLN A 11 -12.27 33.98 14.05
C GLN A 11 -12.61 34.76 12.77
N GLU A 12 -12.72 36.08 12.85
CA GLU A 12 -12.98 36.96 11.71
C GLU A 12 -11.90 36.87 10.64
N VAL A 13 -10.62 36.90 11.03
CA VAL A 13 -9.51 36.74 10.09
C VAL A 13 -9.56 35.38 9.40
N PHE A 14 -9.95 34.32 10.12
CA PHE A 14 -10.12 33.00 9.54
C PHE A 14 -11.28 32.94 8.53
N LEU A 15 -12.45 33.47 8.89
CA LEU A 15 -13.61 33.52 8.00
C LEU A 15 -13.33 34.36 6.75
N ASN A 16 -12.62 35.48 6.89
CA ASN A 16 -12.18 36.30 5.76
C ASN A 16 -11.23 35.54 4.82
N ASN A 17 -10.33 34.71 5.37
CA ASN A 17 -9.45 33.88 4.56
C ASN A 17 -10.20 32.74 3.85
N ILE A 18 -11.20 32.11 4.49
CA ILE A 18 -12.09 31.14 3.83
C ILE A 18 -12.82 31.81 2.68
N LYS A 19 -13.41 32.99 2.91
CA LYS A 19 -14.14 33.75 1.88
C LYS A 19 -13.24 34.02 0.67
N LYS A 20 -12.02 34.52 0.89
CA LYS A 20 -11.03 34.73 -0.18
C LYS A 20 -10.67 33.44 -0.92
N PHE A 21 -10.48 32.34 -0.21
CA PHE A 21 -10.17 31.04 -0.82
C PHE A 21 -11.34 30.52 -1.68
N ILE A 22 -12.57 30.65 -1.20
CA ILE A 22 -13.77 30.24 -1.95
C ILE A 22 -13.90 31.07 -3.24
N TYR A 23 -13.76 32.39 -3.18
CA TYR A 23 -13.80 33.21 -4.40
C TYR A 23 -12.71 32.81 -5.39
N HIS A 24 -11.48 32.64 -4.91
CA HIS A 24 -10.38 32.19 -5.75
C HIS A 24 -10.68 30.82 -6.39
N LEU A 25 -11.32 29.88 -5.69
CA LEU A 25 -11.74 28.62 -6.29
C LEU A 25 -12.79 28.82 -7.39
N ILE A 26 -13.82 29.61 -7.13
CA ILE A 26 -14.90 29.87 -8.12
C ILE A 26 -14.34 30.49 -9.40
N GLU A 27 -13.40 31.43 -9.27
CA GLU A 27 -12.79 32.10 -10.42
C GLU A 27 -11.83 31.19 -11.21
N ASN A 28 -11.03 30.38 -10.51
CA ASN A 28 -9.91 29.69 -11.14
C ASN A 28 -10.18 28.20 -11.47
N VAL A 29 -11.13 27.55 -10.82
CA VAL A 29 -11.44 26.13 -11.04
C VAL A 29 -12.03 25.87 -12.44
N PRO A 30 -12.96 26.68 -12.98
CA PRO A 30 -13.53 26.42 -14.31
C PRO A 30 -12.46 26.37 -15.41
N GLY A 31 -11.52 27.33 -15.41
CA GLY A 31 -10.40 27.37 -16.36
C GLY A 31 -9.45 26.19 -16.19
N LYS A 32 -9.21 25.74 -14.95
CA LYS A 32 -8.41 24.53 -14.69
C LYS A 32 -9.12 23.27 -15.18
N ILE A 33 -10.44 23.13 -14.98
CA ILE A 33 -11.19 21.97 -15.48
C ILE A 33 -11.14 21.90 -17.00
N ALA A 34 -11.26 23.04 -17.68
CA ALA A 34 -11.17 23.10 -19.14
C ALA A 34 -9.81 22.64 -19.68
N SER A 35 -8.72 22.85 -18.92
CA SER A 35 -7.37 22.39 -19.29
C SER A 35 -7.00 21.00 -18.73
N LEU A 36 -7.84 20.38 -17.90
CA LEU A 36 -7.58 19.04 -17.38
C LEU A 36 -7.71 17.99 -18.50
N ASN A 37 -6.60 17.31 -18.79
CA ASN A 37 -6.62 16.14 -19.64
C ASN A 37 -6.99 14.89 -18.84
N PHE A 38 -8.28 14.54 -18.81
CA PHE A 38 -8.77 13.37 -18.10
C PHE A 38 -8.18 12.05 -18.62
N SER A 39 -7.88 11.98 -19.92
CA SER A 39 -7.29 10.78 -20.54
C SER A 39 -5.87 10.50 -20.01
N GLU A 40 -5.11 11.56 -19.73
CA GLU A 40 -3.78 11.44 -19.14
C GLU A 40 -3.85 10.98 -17.67
N TYR A 41 -4.82 11.50 -16.91
CA TYR A 41 -5.09 11.02 -15.55
C TYR A 41 -5.43 9.52 -15.54
N GLN A 42 -6.32 9.08 -16.42
CA GLN A 42 -6.69 7.66 -16.53
C GLN A 42 -5.50 6.77 -16.88
N LYS A 43 -4.67 7.18 -17.86
CA LYS A 43 -3.44 6.46 -18.23
C LYS A 43 -2.46 6.37 -17.06
N ASN A 44 -2.24 7.47 -16.34
CA ASN A 44 -1.33 7.51 -15.21
C ASN A 44 -1.84 6.62 -14.06
N LYS A 45 -3.14 6.65 -13.78
CA LYS A 45 -3.77 5.79 -12.78
C LYS A 45 -3.62 4.30 -13.13
N GLN A 46 -3.90 3.91 -14.38
CA GLN A 46 -3.76 2.53 -14.83
C GLN A 46 -2.31 2.05 -14.73
N LYS A 47 -1.35 2.89 -15.16
CA LYS A 47 0.09 2.60 -15.04
C LYS A 47 0.53 2.45 -13.59
N GLU A 48 -0.06 3.22 -12.68
CA GLU A 48 0.20 3.09 -11.24
C GLU A 48 -0.40 1.81 -10.65
N GLU A 49 -1.60 1.43 -11.07
CA GLU A 49 -2.26 0.17 -10.67
C GLU A 49 -1.46 -1.05 -11.16
N GLU A 50 -0.94 -1.02 -12.38
CA GLU A 50 -0.08 -2.07 -12.94
C GLU A 50 1.24 -2.22 -12.17
N LYS A 51 1.88 -1.10 -11.79
CA LYS A 51 3.11 -1.12 -10.96
C LYS A 51 2.91 -1.78 -9.60
N ASN A 52 1.68 -1.77 -9.09
CA ASN A 52 1.33 -2.38 -7.81
C ASN A 52 1.06 -3.88 -7.91
N ILE A 53 0.99 -4.46 -9.11
CA ILE A 53 0.86 -5.90 -9.31
C ILE A 53 2.18 -6.57 -8.94
N VAL A 54 2.12 -7.52 -8.00
CA VAL A 54 3.30 -8.26 -7.53
C VAL A 54 3.36 -9.70 -8.01
N GLY A 55 2.23 -10.30 -8.38
CA GLY A 55 2.17 -11.69 -8.84
C GLY A 55 0.73 -12.15 -9.06
N LYS A 56 0.55 -13.46 -9.24
CA LYS A 56 -0.77 -14.10 -9.37
C LYS A 56 -1.23 -14.67 -8.04
N CYS A 57 -2.54 -14.72 -7.84
CA CYS A 57 -3.16 -15.23 -6.63
C CYS A 57 -3.12 -16.75 -6.65
N PRO A 58 -2.54 -17.42 -5.64
CA PRO A 58 -2.48 -18.88 -5.60
C PRO A 58 -3.86 -19.53 -5.42
N LYS A 59 -4.88 -18.78 -5.01
CA LYS A 59 -6.25 -19.30 -4.85
C LYS A 59 -7.13 -19.19 -6.08
N CYS A 60 -6.93 -18.19 -6.94
CA CYS A 60 -7.87 -17.90 -8.06
C CYS A 60 -7.20 -17.42 -9.35
N GLY A 61 -5.88 -17.32 -9.41
CA GLY A 61 -5.14 -16.90 -10.61
C GLY A 61 -5.22 -15.40 -10.96
N ASN A 62 -6.10 -14.62 -10.33
CA ASN A 62 -6.17 -13.16 -10.52
C ASN A 62 -4.93 -12.44 -9.96
N ASN A 63 -4.77 -11.15 -10.29
CA ASN A 63 -3.61 -10.38 -9.85
C ASN A 63 -3.61 -10.19 -8.32
N ILE A 64 -2.42 -10.25 -7.72
CA ILE A 64 -2.16 -9.78 -6.37
C ILE A 64 -1.55 -8.39 -6.47
N VAL A 65 -2.14 -7.44 -5.73
CA VAL A 65 -1.71 -6.05 -5.71
C VAL A 65 -1.22 -5.65 -4.32
N LEU A 66 -0.15 -4.85 -4.27
CA LEU A 66 0.29 -4.19 -3.04
C LEU A 66 -0.74 -3.12 -2.64
N LYS A 67 -1.29 -3.26 -1.44
CA LYS A 67 -2.05 -2.22 -0.73
C LYS A 67 -1.14 -1.60 0.34
N LYS A 68 -1.65 -0.63 1.12
CA LYS A 68 -0.86 0.15 2.09
C LYS A 68 0.10 -0.67 2.97
N SER A 69 -0.29 -1.86 3.43
CA SER A 69 0.51 -2.69 4.36
C SER A 69 0.40 -4.20 4.12
N PHE A 70 -0.26 -4.62 3.05
CA PHE A 70 -0.48 -6.03 2.72
C PHE A 70 -0.70 -6.21 1.21
N TYR A 71 -0.56 -7.44 0.75
CA TYR A 71 -0.85 -7.82 -0.62
C TYR A 71 -2.24 -8.48 -0.67
N GLY A 72 -3.13 -7.95 -1.52
CA GLY A 72 -4.51 -8.42 -1.63
C GLY A 72 -4.85 -8.89 -3.03
N CYS A 73 -5.76 -9.86 -3.14
CA CYS A 73 -6.32 -10.24 -4.43
C CYS A 73 -7.14 -9.10 -5.05
N SER A 74 -6.92 -8.86 -6.34
CA SER A 74 -7.69 -7.92 -7.15
C SER A 74 -9.17 -8.32 -7.31
N ASN A 75 -9.49 -9.61 -7.17
CA ASN A 75 -10.85 -10.14 -7.29
C ASN A 75 -11.62 -10.14 -5.95
N TYR A 76 -11.26 -9.28 -5.00
CA TYR A 76 -12.06 -9.08 -3.78
C TYR A 76 -13.41 -8.43 -4.14
N PRO A 77 -14.55 -8.83 -3.55
CA PRO A 77 -14.72 -9.72 -2.39
C PRO A 77 -14.76 -11.22 -2.68
N GLU A 78 -14.86 -11.64 -3.95
CA GLU A 78 -14.97 -13.05 -4.37
C GLU A 78 -13.76 -13.89 -3.94
N CYS A 79 -12.55 -13.29 -3.99
CA CYS A 79 -11.34 -13.89 -3.44
C CYS A 79 -10.77 -13.03 -2.30
N LYS A 80 -10.83 -13.56 -1.08
CA LYS A 80 -10.33 -12.90 0.15
C LYS A 80 -8.87 -13.24 0.47
N PHE A 81 -8.12 -13.78 -0.49
CA PHE A 81 -6.70 -14.07 -0.28
C PHE A 81 -5.93 -12.78 0.02
N THR A 82 -5.17 -12.80 1.12
CA THR A 82 -4.25 -11.75 1.50
C THR A 82 -2.93 -12.36 1.95
N LEU A 83 -1.86 -11.59 1.79
CA LEU A 83 -0.52 -11.94 2.26
C LEU A 83 0.06 -10.72 3.00
N ALA A 84 0.56 -10.94 4.21
CA ALA A 84 1.16 -9.88 5.00
C ALA A 84 2.45 -9.37 4.34
N GLU A 85 2.70 -8.05 4.37
CA GLU A 85 3.95 -7.47 3.87
C GLU A 85 5.15 -7.82 4.78
N HIS A 86 4.88 -8.18 6.03
CA HIS A 86 5.89 -8.44 7.04
C HIS A 86 5.77 -9.87 7.59
N PHE A 87 6.90 -10.56 7.71
CA PHE A 87 7.04 -11.79 8.46
C PHE A 87 7.85 -11.53 9.73
N ARG A 88 7.26 -11.75 10.91
CA ARG A 88 7.92 -11.50 12.21
C ARG A 88 8.59 -10.11 12.29
N LYS A 89 7.86 -9.06 11.91
CA LYS A 89 8.33 -7.65 11.83
C LYS A 89 9.42 -7.36 10.79
N LYS A 90 9.87 -8.37 10.03
CA LYS A 90 10.77 -8.18 8.89
C LYS A 90 9.92 -7.98 7.63
N LYS A 91 10.13 -6.86 6.95
CA LYS A 91 9.51 -6.60 5.65
C LYS A 91 10.03 -7.61 4.62
N LEU A 92 9.11 -8.24 3.90
CA LEU A 92 9.43 -9.14 2.79
C LEU A 92 9.83 -8.33 1.57
N THR A 93 10.85 -8.81 0.85
CA THR A 93 11.24 -8.20 -0.43
C THR A 93 10.22 -8.54 -1.52
N LYS A 94 10.19 -7.76 -2.61
CA LYS A 94 9.33 -8.07 -3.77
C LYS A 94 9.62 -9.46 -4.33
N THR A 95 10.89 -9.88 -4.32
CA THR A 95 11.31 -11.22 -4.75
C THR A 95 10.72 -12.29 -3.84
N ASN A 96 10.85 -12.13 -2.52
CA ASN A 96 10.27 -13.10 -1.59
C ASN A 96 8.75 -13.24 -1.76
N VAL A 97 8.06 -12.12 -1.97
CA VAL A 97 6.61 -12.15 -2.19
C VAL A 97 6.25 -12.90 -3.47
N LYS A 98 7.01 -12.70 -4.56
CA LYS A 98 6.82 -13.45 -5.81
C LYS A 98 7.03 -14.95 -5.60
N GLU A 99 8.15 -15.34 -5.00
CA GLU A 99 8.47 -16.75 -4.71
C GLU A 99 7.38 -17.41 -3.86
N LEU A 100 6.92 -16.71 -2.81
CA LEU A 100 5.83 -17.18 -1.96
C LEU A 100 4.51 -17.38 -2.73
N LEU A 101 4.15 -16.43 -3.61
CA LEU A 101 2.93 -16.53 -4.43
C LEU A 101 3.00 -17.66 -5.46
N GLU A 102 4.20 -18.02 -5.90
CA GLU A 102 4.47 -19.19 -6.76
C GLU A 102 4.50 -20.51 -5.97
N GLY A 103 4.30 -20.47 -4.65
CA GLY A 103 4.30 -21.66 -3.78
C GLY A 103 5.69 -22.16 -3.41
N LYS A 104 6.75 -21.38 -3.66
CA LYS A 104 8.14 -21.77 -3.39
C LYS A 104 8.51 -21.55 -1.92
N GLU A 105 9.37 -22.43 -1.43
CA GLU A 105 10.12 -22.19 -0.20
C GLU A 105 11.06 -20.99 -0.39
N THR A 106 10.95 -20.01 0.48
CA THR A 106 11.50 -18.66 0.27
C THR A 106 12.42 -18.29 1.43
N LEU A 107 13.66 -17.88 1.13
CA LEU A 107 14.63 -17.44 2.14
C LEU A 107 14.38 -15.98 2.55
N VAL A 108 14.12 -15.77 3.84
CA VAL A 108 13.99 -14.45 4.46
C VAL A 108 15.16 -14.22 5.42
N LYS A 109 15.98 -13.22 5.10
CA LYS A 109 17.20 -12.91 5.86
C LYS A 109 16.98 -11.86 6.94
N GLY A 110 17.70 -11.99 8.06
CA GLY A 110 17.77 -10.97 9.11
C GLY A 110 16.46 -10.73 9.85
N ILE A 111 15.71 -11.79 10.14
CA ILE A 111 14.55 -11.78 11.03
C ILE A 111 15.08 -11.66 12.46
N LYS A 112 14.43 -10.84 13.32
CA LYS A 112 14.85 -10.69 14.71
C LYS A 112 14.10 -11.67 15.60
N ASN A 113 14.83 -12.40 16.45
CA ASN A 113 14.23 -13.23 17.50
C ASN A 113 13.77 -12.36 18.71
N LYS A 114 13.29 -12.99 19.77
CA LYS A 114 12.87 -12.29 21.01
C LYS A 114 14.00 -11.45 21.63
N GLU A 115 15.24 -11.93 21.55
CA GLU A 115 16.46 -11.26 22.01
C GLU A 115 17.01 -10.21 21.02
N LYS A 116 16.28 -9.90 19.94
CA LYS A 116 16.69 -9.01 18.85
C LYS A 116 17.91 -9.48 18.03
N LYS A 117 18.41 -10.70 18.23
CA LYS A 117 19.47 -11.30 17.41
C LYS A 117 18.90 -11.69 16.03
N PRO A 118 19.60 -11.35 14.92
CA PRO A 118 19.15 -11.70 13.58
C PRO A 118 19.36 -13.18 13.28
N TYR A 119 18.43 -13.76 12.51
CA TYR A 119 18.55 -15.09 11.93
C TYR A 119 17.90 -15.12 10.53
N ASN A 120 18.27 -16.11 9.73
CA ASN A 120 17.66 -16.37 8.43
C ASN A 120 16.69 -17.55 8.53
N ALA A 121 15.61 -17.52 7.77
CA ALA A 121 14.61 -18.59 7.76
C ALA A 121 14.12 -18.88 6.36
N VAL A 122 13.83 -20.16 6.10
CA VAL A 122 13.03 -20.58 4.96
C VAL A 122 11.56 -20.58 5.39
N VAL A 123 10.70 -19.97 4.57
CA VAL A 123 9.27 -19.84 4.82
C VAL A 123 8.46 -20.22 3.58
N LYS A 124 7.19 -20.59 3.76
CA LYS A 124 6.25 -20.84 2.65
C LYS A 124 4.85 -20.32 2.97
N ILE A 125 3.98 -20.24 1.97
CA ILE A 125 2.55 -20.01 2.21
C ILE A 125 1.92 -21.34 2.64
N GLY A 126 1.32 -21.36 3.82
CA GLY A 126 0.54 -22.48 4.33
C GLY A 126 -0.85 -22.56 3.71
N GLU A 127 -1.54 -23.67 3.94
CA GLU A 127 -2.86 -23.98 3.36
C GLU A 127 -3.93 -22.93 3.71
N LYS A 128 -3.83 -22.34 4.91
CA LYS A 128 -4.74 -21.29 5.38
C LYS A 128 -4.42 -19.91 4.76
N GLY A 129 -3.34 -19.78 4.01
CA GLY A 129 -2.89 -18.53 3.37
C GLY A 129 -1.95 -17.67 4.23
N TYR A 130 -1.51 -18.19 5.38
CA TYR A 130 -0.50 -17.53 6.23
C TYR A 130 0.92 -17.95 5.85
N ILE A 131 1.91 -17.20 6.31
CA ILE A 131 3.32 -17.54 6.11
C ILE A 131 3.77 -18.46 7.24
N ASP A 132 4.11 -19.69 6.89
CA ASP A 132 4.62 -20.70 7.81
C ASP A 132 6.15 -20.72 7.80
N PHE A 133 6.73 -20.88 8.99
CA PHE A 133 8.16 -21.13 9.15
C PHE A 133 8.47 -22.59 8.83
N ILE A 134 9.50 -22.83 8.03
CA ILE A 134 9.94 -24.18 7.67
C ILE A 134 11.21 -24.55 8.42
N SER A 135 12.28 -23.78 8.23
CA SER A 135 13.57 -24.09 8.84
C SER A 135 14.43 -22.86 9.01
N PHE A 136 15.44 -22.97 9.88
CA PHE A 136 16.51 -21.99 9.96
C PHE A 136 17.43 -22.15 8.76
N SER A 137 17.91 -21.03 8.21
CA SER A 137 18.98 -21.02 7.22
C SER A 137 20.22 -20.40 7.84
N LYS A 138 21.40 -20.84 7.35
CA LYS A 138 22.64 -20.09 7.54
C LYS A 138 22.54 -18.71 6.88
#